data_AF-A0A3M1RBS8-F1
#
_entry.id   AF-A0A3M1RBS8-F1
#
_cell.length_a   1.000
_cell.length_b   1.000
_cell.length_c   1.000
_cell.angle_alpha   90.00
_cell.angle_beta   90.00
_cell.angle_gamma   90.00
#
_symmetry.space_group_name_H-M   'P 1'
#
loop_
_entity.id
_entity.type
_entity.pdbx_description
1 polymer ?
#
loop_
_entity_poly.entity_id
_entity_poly.type
_entity_poly.pdbx_seq_one_letter_code
_entity_poly.pdbx_strand_id
1 'polypeptide(L)'
;MSFNMKTNSFTLNEAAVAERVKEHLIVNGFKIKPQIRVRGRYPDIVAMKNGKITMVEVKGSMGDLKDGISRAIDYTYGAHYSYLAVPTSKSSQSLRQTMKNLGLGLIEVSEKEVKEAVKPDLSEPLPSVRKRLLKKSARGLERRHAPSKHTMLARVSRHKDIIKLLLKYPDRTFTVRELSKLSKASYSTTWRLIKDLHGTGTISTERIGPSVSVRLNKKSSFVPEIRKILEIEPSPHRLAAKEFAEKAREIESVERIILFGSVAKGIEKLSSDVDIAVIADSMKDKRKIERIADRILKTMQINIIPLIMTREEAVENPQFREELEKGETMYERGKRG
;
A
#
# COMPACT_ATOMS: atom_id res chain seq x y z
N MET A 1 38.21 -18.71 -28.30
CA MET A 1 37.25 -19.23 -27.32
C MET A 1 37.22 -18.29 -26.12
N SER A 2 36.31 -17.32 -26.11
CA SER A 2 36.16 -16.40 -24.99
C SER A 2 34.84 -16.76 -24.31
N PHE A 3 34.93 -17.53 -23.24
CA PHE A 3 33.80 -17.93 -22.42
C PHE A 3 33.30 -16.69 -21.69
N ASN A 4 32.24 -16.07 -22.22
CA ASN A 4 31.62 -14.91 -21.60
C ASN A 4 30.88 -15.41 -20.34
N MET A 5 31.50 -15.22 -19.17
CA MET A 5 30.85 -15.45 -17.88
C MET A 5 29.66 -14.50 -17.78
N LYS A 6 28.46 -15.04 -18.04
CA LYS A 6 27.20 -14.41 -17.64
C LYS A 6 27.28 -14.19 -16.12
N THR A 7 27.38 -12.94 -15.70
CA THR A 7 27.06 -12.53 -14.33
C THR A 7 25.61 -12.93 -14.06
N ASN A 8 25.44 -14.11 -13.47
CA ASN A 8 24.15 -14.60 -13.04
C ASN A 8 23.66 -13.64 -11.94
N SER A 9 22.68 -12.79 -12.24
CA SER A 9 22.15 -11.83 -11.26
C SER A 9 21.52 -12.63 -10.12
N PHE A 10 22.21 -12.71 -8.99
CA PHE A 10 21.75 -13.45 -7.83
C PHE A 10 20.44 -12.85 -7.30
N THR A 11 19.34 -13.58 -7.47
CA THR A 11 18.03 -13.17 -6.96
C THR A 11 17.87 -13.64 -5.53
N LEU A 12 18.12 -12.75 -4.57
CA LEU A 12 17.79 -12.98 -3.15
C LEU A 12 16.27 -13.10 -2.98
N ASN A 13 15.78 -14.25 -2.52
CA ASN A 13 14.36 -14.44 -2.17
C ASN A 13 14.06 -13.94 -0.74
N GLU A 14 12.78 -13.87 -0.35
CA GLU A 14 12.37 -13.34 0.96
C GLU A 14 12.97 -14.12 2.14
N ALA A 15 13.03 -15.46 2.04
CA ALA A 15 13.59 -16.29 3.10
C ALA A 15 15.08 -15.99 3.34
N ALA A 16 15.88 -15.89 2.28
CA ALA A 16 17.31 -15.58 2.36
C ALA A 16 17.55 -14.17 2.90
N VAL A 17 16.75 -13.18 2.50
CA VAL A 17 16.82 -11.83 3.06
C VAL A 17 16.49 -11.86 4.56
N ALA A 18 15.43 -12.58 4.96
CA ALA A 18 15.00 -12.65 6.35
C ALA A 18 16.05 -13.33 7.24
N GLU A 19 16.66 -14.42 6.77
CA GLU A 19 17.73 -15.13 7.49
C GLU A 19 18.92 -14.22 7.76
N ARG A 20 19.44 -13.56 6.72
CA ARG A 20 20.56 -12.63 6.85
C ARG A 20 20.27 -11.45 7.78
N VAL A 21 19.05 -10.92 7.73
CA VAL A 21 18.65 -9.83 8.63
C VAL A 21 18.59 -10.34 10.08
N LYS A 22 18.06 -11.55 10.32
CA LYS A 22 18.04 -12.16 11.66
C LYS A 22 19.46 -12.34 12.21
N GLU A 23 20.37 -12.90 11.41
CA GLU A 23 21.78 -13.06 11.78
C GLU A 23 22.42 -11.72 12.10
N HIS A 24 22.26 -10.73 11.23
CA HIS A 24 22.80 -9.39 11.43
C HIS A 24 22.26 -8.75 12.73
N LEU A 25 20.96 -8.88 13.00
CA LEU A 25 20.37 -8.39 14.25
C LEU A 25 20.95 -9.12 15.47
N ILE A 26 21.11 -10.44 15.43
CA ILE A 26 21.68 -11.24 16.53
C ILE A 26 23.13 -10.81 16.81
N VAL A 27 23.97 -10.71 15.78
CA VAL A 27 25.37 -10.25 15.90
C VAL A 27 25.42 -8.84 16.50
N ASN A 28 24.45 -7.99 16.19
CA ASN A 28 24.32 -6.64 16.75
C ASN A 28 23.60 -6.61 18.11
N GLY A 29 23.49 -7.73 18.82
CA GLY A 29 22.98 -7.80 20.19
C GLY A 29 21.46 -7.70 20.35
N PHE A 30 20.70 -7.91 19.26
CA PHE A 30 19.25 -8.04 19.35
C PHE A 30 18.85 -9.46 19.74
N LYS A 31 17.79 -9.58 20.55
CA LYS A 31 17.14 -10.84 20.88
C LYS A 31 15.93 -11.03 19.98
N ILE A 32 15.92 -12.05 19.14
CA ILE A 32 14.76 -12.42 18.33
C ILE A 32 13.63 -12.89 19.25
N LYS A 33 12.40 -12.52 18.90
CA LYS A 33 11.18 -12.81 19.66
C LYS A 33 10.17 -13.56 18.79
N PRO A 34 9.24 -14.31 19.40
CA PRO A 34 8.11 -14.88 18.67
C PRO A 34 7.33 -13.79 17.94
N GLN A 35 6.84 -14.11 16.75
CA GLN A 35 6.00 -13.19 15.99
C GLN A 35 4.73 -12.85 16.78
N ILE A 36 4.29 -11.60 16.65
CA ILE A 36 3.06 -11.09 17.26
C ILE A 36 2.21 -10.41 16.20
N ARG A 37 0.90 -10.58 16.31
CA ARG A 37 -0.04 -9.92 15.41
C ARG A 37 -0.13 -8.43 15.73
N VAL A 38 0.09 -7.59 14.73
CA VAL A 38 -0.13 -6.15 14.76
C VAL A 38 -1.13 -5.82 13.66
N ARG A 39 -2.30 -5.31 14.03
CA ARG A 39 -3.36 -4.91 13.09
C ARG A 39 -3.74 -5.98 12.05
N GLY A 40 -3.75 -7.24 12.47
CA GLY A 40 -4.12 -8.36 11.59
C GLY A 40 -2.95 -9.01 10.84
N ARG A 41 -1.75 -8.42 10.88
CA ARG A 41 -0.57 -8.91 10.17
C ARG A 41 0.51 -9.40 11.14
N TYR A 42 1.38 -10.28 10.67
CA TYR A 42 2.54 -10.77 11.41
C TYR A 42 3.82 -10.23 10.75
N PRO A 43 4.65 -9.46 11.47
CA PRO A 43 5.96 -9.10 10.97
C PRO A 43 6.83 -10.33 10.75
N ASP A 44 7.63 -10.34 9.68
CA ASP A 44 8.54 -11.46 9.39
C ASP A 44 9.56 -11.65 10.52
N ILE A 45 10.05 -10.54 11.07
CA ILE A 45 11.00 -10.53 12.17
C ILE A 45 10.50 -9.60 13.28
N VAL A 46 10.52 -10.10 14.51
CA VAL A 46 10.36 -9.31 15.73
C VAL A 46 11.61 -9.48 16.57
N ALA A 47 12.26 -8.38 16.90
CA ALA A 47 13.51 -8.35 17.65
C ALA A 47 13.47 -7.32 18.78
N MET A 48 14.30 -7.50 19.79
CA MET A 48 14.38 -6.57 20.91
C MET A 48 15.82 -6.28 21.32
N LYS A 49 16.13 -5.01 21.58
CA LYS A 49 17.40 -4.57 22.14
C LYS A 49 17.14 -3.40 23.10
N ASN A 50 17.76 -3.43 24.28
CA ASN A 50 17.66 -2.38 25.30
C ASN A 50 16.20 -1.97 25.65
N GLY A 51 15.29 -2.95 25.73
CA GLY A 51 13.87 -2.71 26.02
C GLY A 51 13.06 -2.07 24.88
N LYS A 52 13.67 -1.85 23.72
CA LYS A 52 13.01 -1.38 22.49
C LYS A 52 12.66 -2.57 21.60
N ILE A 53 11.55 -2.45 20.88
CA ILE A 53 10.96 -3.47 20.00
C ILE A 53 11.24 -3.03 18.57
N THR A 54 11.82 -3.91 17.78
CA THR A 54 12.07 -3.72 16.35
C THR A 54 11.26 -4.72 15.58
N MET A 55 10.54 -4.26 14.56
CA MET A 55 9.82 -5.13 13.62
C MET A 55 10.36 -4.90 12.22
N VAL A 56 10.56 -5.99 11.49
CA VAL A 56 11.07 -5.94 10.12
C VAL A 56 10.12 -6.72 9.21
N GLU A 57 9.64 -6.05 8.17
CA GLU A 57 9.03 -6.68 7.00
C GLU A 57 10.14 -6.95 5.98
N VAL A 58 10.08 -8.09 5.30
CA VAL A 58 11.09 -8.54 4.35
C VAL A 58 10.47 -8.64 2.97
N LYS A 59 11.17 -8.12 1.94
CA LYS A 59 10.81 -8.34 0.53
C LYS A 59 12.03 -8.78 -0.26
N GLY A 60 11.87 -9.83 -1.06
CA GLY A 60 12.92 -10.38 -1.92
C GLY A 60 13.04 -9.62 -3.25
N SER A 61 13.87 -10.15 -4.15
CA SER A 61 14.17 -9.55 -5.46
C SER A 61 12.96 -9.49 -6.39
N MET A 62 11.94 -10.31 -6.14
CA MET A 62 10.64 -10.24 -6.84
C MET A 62 9.50 -9.76 -5.93
N GLY A 63 9.76 -9.50 -4.64
CA GLY A 63 8.73 -9.12 -3.66
C GLY A 63 8.19 -7.70 -3.89
N ASP A 64 6.90 -7.48 -3.63
CA ASP A 64 6.26 -6.18 -3.81
C ASP A 64 6.71 -5.17 -2.75
N LEU A 65 7.44 -4.14 -3.18
CA LEU A 65 7.92 -3.07 -2.31
C LEU A 65 6.77 -2.25 -1.71
N LYS A 66 5.66 -2.07 -2.42
CA LYS A 66 4.53 -1.27 -1.94
C LYS A 66 3.81 -1.97 -0.80
N ASP A 67 3.55 -3.27 -0.94
CA ASP A 67 3.05 -4.10 0.17
C ASP A 67 4.03 -4.08 1.35
N GLY A 68 5.33 -4.22 1.07
CA GLY A 68 6.37 -4.16 2.09
C GLY A 68 6.36 -2.85 2.89
N ILE A 69 6.26 -1.71 2.21
CA ILE A 69 6.15 -0.39 2.84
C ILE A 69 4.86 -0.31 3.66
N SER A 70 3.72 -0.71 3.11
CA SER A 70 2.42 -0.67 3.80
C SER A 70 2.44 -1.47 5.10
N ARG A 71 3.02 -2.66 5.08
CA ARG A 71 3.18 -3.52 6.26
C ARG A 71 4.15 -2.93 7.27
N ALA A 72 5.27 -2.39 6.81
CA ALA A 72 6.20 -1.66 7.68
C ALA A 72 5.53 -0.44 8.35
N ILE A 73 4.62 0.27 7.66
CA ILE A 73 3.79 1.33 8.27
C ILE A 73 2.91 0.75 9.39
N ASP A 74 2.20 -0.36 9.15
CA ASP A 74 1.36 -0.98 10.17
C ASP A 74 2.15 -1.47 11.40
N TYR A 75 3.41 -1.87 11.21
CA TYR A 75 4.26 -2.31 12.31
C TYR A 75 4.78 -1.19 13.20
N THR A 76 4.70 0.07 12.77
CA THR A 76 4.97 1.23 13.65
C THR A 76 4.05 1.28 14.86
N TYR A 77 2.87 0.65 14.79
CA TYR A 77 1.95 0.52 15.93
C TYR A 77 2.39 -0.55 16.93
N GLY A 78 3.19 -1.53 16.50
CA GLY A 78 3.65 -2.64 17.33
C GLY A 78 5.12 -2.54 17.74
N ALA A 79 5.87 -1.62 17.15
CA ALA A 79 7.30 -1.49 17.36
C ALA A 79 7.69 -0.10 17.84
N HIS A 80 8.91 0.00 18.38
CA HIS A 80 9.59 1.27 18.54
C HIS A 80 10.34 1.67 17.26
N TYR A 81 10.80 0.67 16.50
CA TYR A 81 11.48 0.84 15.23
C TYR A 81 10.88 -0.13 14.21
N SER A 82 10.44 0.38 13.07
CA SER A 82 9.89 -0.44 12.00
C SER A 82 10.76 -0.32 10.76
N TYR A 83 11.15 -1.46 10.19
CA TYR A 83 12.01 -1.53 9.02
C TYR A 83 11.33 -2.29 7.88
N LEU A 84 11.69 -1.92 6.66
CA LEU A 84 11.61 -2.79 5.49
C LEU A 84 13.03 -3.28 5.16
N ALA A 85 13.20 -4.58 4.95
CA ALA A 85 14.44 -5.17 4.48
C ALA A 85 14.31 -5.66 3.05
N VAL A 86 15.24 -5.26 2.19
CA VAL A 86 15.22 -5.56 0.75
C VAL A 86 16.62 -5.89 0.22
N PRO A 87 16.73 -6.64 -0.88
CA PRO A 87 17.96 -6.72 -1.63
C PRO A 87 18.45 -5.32 -2.04
N THR A 88 19.75 -5.11 -2.04
CA THR A 88 20.39 -3.84 -2.43
C THR A 88 19.96 -3.43 -3.85
N SER A 89 19.73 -4.40 -4.74
CA SER A 89 19.22 -4.19 -6.10
C SER A 89 17.83 -3.55 -6.16
N LYS A 90 17.03 -3.62 -5.08
CA LYS A 90 15.73 -2.94 -4.96
C LYS A 90 15.79 -1.58 -4.29
N SER A 91 16.94 -1.21 -3.71
CA SER A 91 17.07 0.02 -2.93
C SER A 91 17.45 1.21 -3.80
N SER A 92 16.47 1.74 -4.52
CA SER A 92 16.65 2.99 -5.28
C SER A 92 16.75 4.20 -4.34
N GLN A 93 17.37 5.28 -4.82
CA GLN A 93 17.41 6.56 -4.09
C GLN A 93 15.99 7.08 -3.77
N SER A 94 15.04 6.87 -4.68
CA SER A 94 13.63 7.21 -4.46
C SER A 94 12.99 6.40 -3.32
N LEU A 95 13.30 5.10 -3.22
CA LEU A 95 12.86 4.28 -2.09
C LEU A 95 13.45 4.79 -0.77
N ARG A 96 14.77 5.03 -0.72
CA ARG A 96 15.43 5.57 0.48
C ARG A 96 14.79 6.88 0.94
N GLN A 97 14.51 7.79 0.02
CA GLN A 97 13.84 9.05 0.33
C GLN A 97 12.42 8.84 0.83
N THR A 98 11.67 7.91 0.22
CA THR A 98 10.32 7.54 0.65
C THR A 98 10.33 6.98 2.07
N MET A 99 11.24 6.06 2.38
CA MET A 99 11.40 5.48 3.72
C MET A 99 11.69 6.56 4.76
N LYS A 100 12.61 7.48 4.45
CA LYS A 100 12.95 8.62 5.30
C LYS A 100 11.74 9.54 5.54
N ASN A 101 11.00 9.88 4.49
CA ASN A 101 9.80 10.76 4.61
C ASN A 101 8.70 10.11 5.45
N LEU A 102 8.55 8.79 5.29
CA LEU A 102 7.61 7.99 6.03
C LEU A 102 8.06 7.71 7.45
N GLY A 103 9.31 7.97 7.86
CA GLY A 103 9.84 7.64 9.20
C GLY A 103 10.16 6.16 9.40
N LEU A 104 10.30 5.40 8.31
CA LEU A 104 10.60 3.97 8.34
C LEU A 104 12.08 3.71 8.10
N GLY A 105 12.58 2.62 8.67
CA GLY A 105 13.94 2.18 8.47
C GLY A 105 14.05 1.32 7.21
N LEU A 106 15.22 1.34 6.58
CA LEU A 106 15.53 0.51 5.41
C LEU A 106 16.81 -0.27 5.67
N ILE A 107 16.70 -1.59 5.59
CA ILE A 107 17.84 -2.51 5.64
C ILE A 107 18.11 -3.02 4.22
N GLU A 108 19.33 -2.82 3.75
CA GLU A 108 19.80 -3.31 2.47
C GLU A 108 20.58 -4.59 2.67
N VAL A 109 20.26 -5.60 1.87
CA VAL A 109 20.91 -6.90 1.92
C VAL A 109 21.57 -7.16 0.58
N SER A 110 22.88 -7.40 0.57
CA SER A 110 23.61 -7.91 -0.59
C SER A 110 24.18 -9.28 -0.24
N GLU A 111 24.94 -9.90 -1.14
CA GLU A 111 25.71 -11.10 -0.80
C GLU A 111 26.78 -10.84 0.26
N LYS A 112 27.37 -9.63 0.28
CA LYS A 112 28.54 -9.34 1.10
C LYS A 112 28.20 -8.66 2.42
N GLU A 113 27.09 -7.93 2.48
CA GLU A 113 26.77 -7.10 3.63
C GLU A 113 25.26 -6.98 3.90
N VAL A 114 24.93 -6.66 5.15
CA VAL A 114 23.61 -6.19 5.59
C VAL A 114 23.82 -4.81 6.20
N LYS A 115 23.16 -3.79 5.65
CA LYS A 115 23.40 -2.39 5.99
C LYS A 115 22.11 -1.67 6.32
N GLU A 116 22.10 -0.91 7.41
CA GLU A 116 21.05 0.08 7.66
C GLU A 116 21.28 1.29 6.74
N ALA A 117 20.47 1.40 5.70
CA ALA A 117 20.55 2.49 4.72
C ALA A 117 19.70 3.71 5.12
N VAL A 118 18.61 3.47 5.87
CA VAL A 118 17.76 4.52 6.44
C VAL A 118 17.44 4.14 7.88
N LYS A 119 17.65 5.08 8.80
CA LYS A 119 17.30 4.92 10.20
C LYS A 119 15.81 5.29 10.41
N PRO A 120 15.03 4.47 11.14
CA PRO A 120 13.63 4.76 11.42
C PRO A 120 13.47 5.86 12.48
N ASP A 121 12.31 6.50 12.45
CA ASP A 121 11.83 7.32 13.55
C ASP A 121 11.40 6.43 14.72
N LEU A 122 11.45 6.99 15.93
CA LEU A 122 10.98 6.31 17.13
C LEU A 122 9.45 6.36 17.20
N SER A 123 8.81 5.19 17.31
CA SER A 123 7.38 5.05 17.62
C SER A 123 7.13 4.50 19.02
N GLU A 124 5.92 4.70 19.54
CA GLU A 124 5.47 4.08 20.79
C GLU A 124 4.54 2.90 20.49
N PRO A 125 4.92 1.66 20.86
CA PRO A 125 4.10 0.50 20.59
C PRO A 125 2.82 0.46 21.42
N LEU A 126 1.77 -0.13 20.85
CA LEU A 126 0.49 -0.36 21.51
C LEU A 126 0.68 -1.05 22.88
N PRO A 127 -0.08 -0.65 23.91
CA PRO A 127 0.02 -1.23 25.26
C PRO A 127 -0.12 -2.75 25.28
N SER A 128 -0.99 -3.30 24.44
CA SER A 128 -1.19 -4.75 24.29
C SER A 128 0.06 -5.48 23.78
N VAL A 129 0.77 -4.89 22.82
CA VAL A 129 2.02 -5.41 22.26
C VAL A 129 3.15 -5.29 23.30
N ARG A 130 3.26 -4.12 23.96
CA ARG A 130 4.22 -3.90 25.05
C ARG A 130 4.05 -4.91 26.18
N LYS A 131 2.82 -5.14 26.65
CA LYS A 131 2.53 -6.10 27.72
C LYS A 131 3.00 -7.51 27.36
N ARG A 132 2.74 -7.95 26.12
CA ARG A 132 3.09 -9.29 25.63
C ARG A 132 4.59 -9.49 25.41
N LEU A 133 5.31 -8.47 24.94
CA LEU A 133 6.73 -8.58 24.61
C LEU A 133 7.69 -8.13 25.72
N LEU A 134 7.32 -7.15 26.55
CA LEU A 134 8.21 -6.57 27.57
C LEU A 134 8.05 -7.20 28.96
N LYS A 135 7.03 -8.04 29.21
CA LYS A 135 6.75 -8.71 30.50
C LYS A 135 6.76 -7.79 31.75
N LYS A 136 6.71 -6.46 31.60
CA LYS A 136 6.62 -5.51 32.73
C LYS A 136 5.17 -5.19 33.05
N SER A 137 4.84 -5.21 34.34
CA SER A 137 3.53 -4.79 34.85
C SER A 137 3.26 -3.34 34.46
N ALA A 138 2.01 -3.07 34.08
CA ALA A 138 1.52 -1.74 33.80
C ALA A 138 1.45 -0.94 35.10
N ARG A 139 2.57 -0.32 35.51
CA ARG A 139 2.54 0.81 36.42
C ARG A 139 3.46 1.88 35.87
N GLY A 140 2.85 3.01 35.51
CA GLY A 140 3.54 4.23 35.10
C GLY A 140 3.44 4.50 33.61
N LEU A 141 2.85 5.66 33.28
CA LEU A 141 2.75 6.31 31.97
C LEU A 141 1.52 5.97 31.12
N GLU A 142 0.33 6.21 31.68
CA GLU A 142 -0.69 6.87 30.88
C GLU A 142 -0.31 8.35 30.73
N ARG A 143 0.30 8.67 29.59
CA ARG A 143 0.20 10.02 29.02
C ARG A 143 -0.43 9.84 27.64
N ARG A 144 -1.62 10.41 27.44
CA ARG A 144 -2.29 10.49 26.15
C ARG A 144 -1.39 11.28 25.20
N HIS A 145 -0.60 10.59 24.38
CA HIS A 145 0.23 11.22 23.36
C HIS A 145 -0.56 11.36 22.06
N ALA A 146 -0.28 12.44 21.32
CA ALA A 146 -0.81 12.66 19.99
C ALA A 146 -0.50 11.45 19.08
N PRO A 147 -1.41 11.07 18.16
CA PRO A 147 -1.18 9.95 17.26
C PRO A 147 0.10 10.19 16.44
N SER A 148 0.93 9.14 16.30
CA SER A 148 2.14 9.22 15.47
C SER A 148 1.79 9.62 14.04
N LYS A 149 2.72 10.28 13.32
CA LYS A 149 2.55 10.67 11.91
C LYS A 149 2.02 9.51 11.06
N HIS A 150 2.59 8.32 11.22
CA HIS A 150 2.17 7.08 10.57
C HIS A 150 0.71 6.70 10.85
N THR A 151 0.24 6.97 12.07
CA THR A 151 -1.11 6.60 12.48
C THR A 151 -2.19 7.35 11.70
N MET A 152 -1.86 8.60 11.42
CA MET A 152 -2.70 9.50 10.67
C MET A 152 -2.61 9.21 9.17
N LEU A 153 -1.42 8.92 8.63
CA LEU A 153 -1.28 8.56 7.21
C LEU A 153 -2.15 7.35 6.80
N ALA A 154 -2.15 6.29 7.61
CA ALA A 154 -3.00 5.12 7.37
C ALA A 154 -4.51 5.44 7.44
N ARG A 155 -4.92 6.45 8.22
CA ARG A 155 -6.32 6.89 8.29
C ARG A 155 -6.70 7.84 7.16
N VAL A 156 -5.77 8.69 6.73
CA VAL A 156 -5.90 9.55 5.55
C VAL A 156 -6.17 8.70 4.31
N SER A 157 -5.39 7.63 4.12
CA SER A 157 -5.58 6.62 3.08
C SER A 157 -6.99 5.99 3.14
N ARG A 158 -7.35 5.41 4.29
CA ARG A 158 -8.65 4.72 4.47
C ARG A 158 -9.87 5.62 4.32
N HIS A 159 -9.75 6.90 4.64
CA HIS A 159 -10.84 7.87 4.63
C HIS A 159 -10.59 9.00 3.63
N LYS A 160 -10.04 8.61 2.47
CA LYS A 160 -9.62 9.51 1.39
C LYS A 160 -10.70 10.50 0.94
N ASP A 161 -11.97 10.14 0.98
CA ASP A 161 -13.04 11.00 0.49
C ASP A 161 -13.24 12.25 1.36
N ILE A 162 -13.03 12.15 2.68
CA ILE A 162 -13.02 13.31 3.58
C ILE A 162 -11.88 14.26 3.20
N ILE A 163 -10.69 13.69 2.94
CA ILE A 163 -9.50 14.44 2.60
C ILE A 163 -9.62 15.09 1.22
N LYS A 164 -10.15 14.35 0.23
CA LYS A 164 -10.43 14.85 -1.12
C LYS A 164 -11.37 16.04 -1.08
N LEU A 165 -12.41 16.02 -0.24
CA LEU A 165 -13.30 17.18 -0.06
C LEU A 165 -12.56 18.42 0.45
N LEU A 166 -11.73 18.25 1.48
CA LEU A 166 -10.93 19.34 2.05
C LEU A 166 -9.90 19.90 1.05
N LEU A 167 -9.25 19.03 0.27
CA LEU A 167 -8.27 19.43 -0.75
C LEU A 167 -8.93 20.06 -1.99
N LYS A 168 -10.14 19.61 -2.35
CA LYS A 168 -10.93 20.13 -3.48
C LYS A 168 -11.46 21.54 -3.18
N TYR A 169 -11.83 21.80 -1.93
CA TYR A 169 -12.38 23.08 -1.50
C TYR A 169 -11.58 23.67 -0.32
N PRO A 170 -10.32 24.09 -0.57
CA PRO A 170 -9.39 24.45 0.51
C PRO A 170 -9.77 25.74 1.27
N ASP A 171 -10.53 26.62 0.63
CA ASP A 171 -11.05 27.86 1.22
C ASP A 171 -12.45 27.72 1.82
N ARG A 172 -13.04 26.53 1.74
CA ARG A 172 -14.37 26.28 2.30
C ARG A 172 -14.24 25.83 3.75
N THR A 173 -15.09 26.39 4.60
CA THR A 173 -15.28 25.90 5.96
C THR A 173 -16.43 24.89 5.94
N PHE A 174 -16.17 23.68 6.43
CA PHE A 174 -17.15 22.61 6.56
C PHE A 174 -17.52 22.41 8.03
N THR A 175 -18.66 21.77 8.30
CA THR A 175 -18.88 21.14 9.62
C THR A 175 -18.48 19.67 9.61
N VAL A 176 -18.15 19.10 10.77
CA VAL A 176 -17.89 17.65 10.90
C VAL A 176 -19.08 16.83 10.40
N ARG A 177 -20.31 17.27 10.69
CA ARG A 177 -21.54 16.60 10.26
C ARG A 177 -21.72 16.64 8.74
N GLU A 178 -21.38 17.76 8.12
CA GLU A 178 -21.40 17.90 6.67
C GLU A 178 -20.35 17.01 6.00
N LEU A 179 -19.11 17.02 6.48
CA LEU A 179 -18.05 16.14 5.96
C LEU A 179 -18.45 14.68 6.05
N SER A 180 -19.05 14.26 7.17
CA SER A 180 -19.58 12.91 7.36
C SER A 180 -20.63 12.55 6.30
N LYS A 181 -21.60 13.45 6.05
CA LYS A 181 -22.63 13.23 5.02
C LYS A 181 -22.05 13.16 3.60
N LEU A 182 -21.22 14.14 3.22
CA LEU A 182 -20.65 14.23 1.87
C LEU A 182 -19.70 13.08 1.55
N SER A 183 -18.92 12.63 2.53
CA SER A 183 -17.98 11.51 2.38
C SER A 183 -18.59 10.13 2.63
N LYS A 184 -19.87 10.06 3.03
CA LYS A 184 -20.56 8.83 3.44
C LYS A 184 -19.86 8.06 4.58
N ALA A 185 -18.99 8.73 5.35
CA ALA A 185 -18.35 8.16 6.53
C ALA A 185 -19.19 8.44 7.78
N SER A 186 -19.11 7.57 8.80
CA SER A 186 -19.79 7.82 10.07
C SER A 186 -19.25 9.08 10.77
N TYR A 187 -20.09 9.71 11.59
CA TYR A 187 -19.70 10.91 12.34
C TYR A 187 -18.48 10.64 13.25
N SER A 188 -18.46 9.50 13.94
CA SER A 188 -17.38 9.12 14.85
C SER A 188 -16.04 8.91 14.14
N THR A 189 -16.07 8.30 12.95
CA THR A 189 -14.90 8.14 12.08
C THR A 189 -14.41 9.49 11.57
N THR A 190 -15.33 10.32 11.07
CA THR A 190 -15.04 11.67 10.58
C THR A 190 -14.39 12.51 11.68
N TRP A 191 -15.01 12.56 12.86
CA TRP A 191 -14.50 13.29 14.02
C TRP A 191 -13.10 12.85 14.43
N ARG A 192 -12.84 11.55 14.40
CA ARG A 192 -11.53 10.99 14.76
C ARG A 192 -10.44 11.42 13.77
N LEU A 193 -10.73 11.37 12.48
CA LEU A 193 -9.81 11.86 11.45
C LEU A 193 -9.57 13.37 11.58
N ILE A 194 -10.62 14.16 11.81
CA ILE A 194 -10.50 15.60 12.06
C ILE A 194 -9.58 15.89 13.25
N LYS A 195 -9.72 15.16 14.37
CA LYS A 195 -8.79 15.32 15.50
C LYS A 195 -7.33 15.04 15.12
N ASP A 196 -7.08 13.99 14.34
CA ASP A 196 -5.74 13.62 13.90
C ASP A 196 -5.15 14.71 12.97
N LEU A 197 -5.94 15.24 12.02
CA LEU A 197 -5.52 16.30 11.10
C LEU A 197 -5.30 17.63 11.83
N HIS A 198 -6.14 17.97 12.81
CA HIS A 198 -5.97 19.17 13.62
C HIS A 198 -4.69 19.10 14.45
N GLY A 199 -4.40 17.94 15.04
CA GLY A 199 -3.16 17.71 15.81
C GLY A 199 -1.87 17.87 14.99
N THR A 200 -1.95 17.85 13.66
CA THR A 200 -0.82 18.08 12.76
C THR A 200 -0.82 19.44 12.10
N GLY A 201 -1.77 20.31 12.47
CA GLY A 201 -1.95 21.63 11.86
C GLY A 201 -2.37 21.56 10.39
N THR A 202 -2.79 20.39 9.88
CA THR A 202 -3.30 20.20 8.50
C THR A 202 -4.63 20.92 8.30
N ILE A 203 -5.41 21.03 9.36
CA ILE A 203 -6.67 21.77 9.40
C ILE A 203 -6.71 22.68 10.62
N SER A 204 -7.52 23.72 10.54
CA SER A 204 -7.99 24.47 11.70
C SER A 204 -9.39 24.02 12.07
N THR A 205 -9.71 24.04 13.36
CA THR A 205 -11.07 23.78 13.85
C THR A 205 -11.52 24.86 14.81
N GLU A 206 -12.78 25.26 14.71
CA GLU A 206 -13.39 26.24 15.60
C GLU A 206 -14.79 25.79 15.99
N ARG A 207 -15.17 25.98 17.26
CA ARG A 207 -16.50 25.62 17.74
C ARG A 207 -17.47 26.76 17.47
N ILE A 208 -18.50 26.49 16.67
CA ILE A 208 -19.55 27.45 16.31
C ILE A 208 -20.87 26.88 16.82
N GLY A 209 -21.35 27.41 17.95
CA GLY A 209 -22.49 26.88 18.68
C GLY A 209 -22.29 25.39 19.05
N PRO A 210 -23.24 24.48 18.75
CA PRO A 210 -23.08 23.05 19.02
C PRO A 210 -22.17 22.34 18.00
N SER A 211 -21.79 23.01 16.91
CA SER A 211 -21.05 22.40 15.79
C SER A 211 -19.55 22.70 15.88
N VAL A 212 -18.76 21.84 15.24
CA VAL A 212 -17.33 22.09 15.01
C VAL A 212 -17.12 22.35 13.53
N SER A 213 -16.60 23.52 13.23
CA SER A 213 -16.18 23.93 11.91
C SER A 213 -14.75 23.43 11.64
N VAL A 214 -14.46 23.14 10.38
CA VAL A 214 -13.24 22.54 9.89
C VAL A 214 -12.83 23.26 8.61
N ARG A 215 -11.58 23.72 8.53
CA ARG A 215 -11.02 24.31 7.32
C ARG A 215 -9.61 23.80 7.07
N LEU A 216 -9.25 23.60 5.80
CA LEU A 216 -7.88 23.20 5.45
C LEU A 216 -6.89 24.34 5.75
N ASN A 217 -5.79 24.00 6.41
CA ASN A 217 -4.65 24.91 6.52
C ASN A 217 -3.74 24.75 5.31
N LYS A 218 -3.91 25.61 4.31
CA LYS A 218 -3.11 25.58 3.06
C LYS A 218 -1.61 25.74 3.28
N LYS A 219 -1.19 26.32 4.40
CA LYS A 219 0.22 26.54 4.76
C LYS A 219 0.86 25.33 5.45
N SER A 220 0.09 24.27 5.73
CA SER A 220 0.62 23.08 6.40
C SER A 220 1.59 22.32 5.48
N SER A 221 2.80 22.07 5.99
CA SER A 221 3.81 21.23 5.34
C SER A 221 3.35 19.77 5.18
N PHE A 222 2.24 19.40 5.80
CA PHE A 222 1.64 18.07 5.71
C PHE A 222 0.73 17.89 4.49
N VAL A 223 0.22 18.98 3.91
CA VAL A 223 -0.68 18.92 2.74
C VAL A 223 -0.01 18.28 1.51
N PRO A 224 1.25 18.59 1.15
CA PRO A 224 1.96 17.90 0.08
C PRO A 224 2.12 16.39 0.31
N GLU A 225 2.38 15.97 1.55
CA GLU A 225 2.55 14.55 1.90
C GLU A 225 1.23 13.78 1.78
N ILE A 226 0.12 14.39 2.18
CA ILE A 226 -1.22 13.83 1.97
C ILE A 226 -1.54 13.68 0.48
N ARG A 227 -1.20 14.67 -0.35
CA ARG A 227 -1.43 14.61 -1.81
C ARG A 227 -0.67 13.44 -2.44
N LYS A 228 0.61 13.30 -2.11
CA LYS A 228 1.42 12.15 -2.55
C LYS A 228 0.78 10.82 -2.16
N ILE A 229 0.25 10.68 -0.95
CA ILE A 229 -0.39 9.43 -0.52
C ILE A 229 -1.66 9.13 -1.33
N LEU A 230 -2.48 10.15 -1.59
CA LEU A 230 -3.66 10.01 -2.44
C LEU A 230 -3.30 9.65 -3.89
N GLU A 231 -2.13 10.07 -4.35
CA GLU A 231 -1.57 9.74 -5.67
C GLU A 231 -0.91 8.35 -5.69
N ILE A 232 -0.35 7.90 -4.56
CA ILE A 232 0.42 6.65 -4.44
C ILE A 232 -0.48 5.41 -4.37
N GLU A 233 -1.76 5.54 -4.00
CA GLU A 233 -2.55 4.37 -3.60
C GLU A 233 -3.34 3.72 -4.76
N PRO A 234 -2.95 2.51 -5.20
CA PRO A 234 -3.76 1.74 -6.13
C PRO A 234 -4.89 1.07 -5.34
N SER A 235 -6.12 1.26 -5.80
CA SER A 235 -7.25 0.43 -5.38
C SER A 235 -6.88 -1.06 -5.46
N PRO A 236 -7.26 -1.91 -4.48
CA PRO A 236 -7.06 -3.36 -4.57
C PRO A 236 -7.59 -3.95 -5.89
N HIS A 237 -8.69 -3.41 -6.40
CA HIS A 237 -9.27 -3.73 -7.70
C HIS A 237 -8.34 -3.36 -8.86
N ARG A 238 -7.67 -2.21 -8.77
CA ARG A 238 -6.69 -1.78 -9.78
C ARG A 238 -5.37 -2.57 -9.70
N LEU A 239 -4.98 -3.01 -8.51
CA LEU A 239 -3.87 -3.96 -8.36
C LEU A 239 -4.22 -5.30 -9.02
N ALA A 240 -5.41 -5.83 -8.74
CA ALA A 240 -5.90 -7.05 -9.36
C ALA A 240 -5.98 -6.92 -10.89
N ALA A 241 -6.49 -5.80 -11.40
CA ALA A 241 -6.52 -5.52 -12.83
C ALA A 241 -5.13 -5.48 -13.46
N LYS A 242 -4.16 -4.85 -12.80
CA LYS A 242 -2.77 -4.80 -13.27
C LYS A 242 -2.13 -6.18 -13.28
N GLU A 243 -2.32 -6.95 -12.21
CA GLU A 243 -1.81 -8.33 -12.12
C GLU A 243 -2.43 -9.23 -13.19
N PHE A 244 -3.72 -9.06 -13.47
CA PHE A 244 -4.39 -9.75 -14.57
C PHE A 244 -3.78 -9.39 -15.91
N ALA A 245 -3.63 -8.09 -16.20
CA ALA A 245 -3.09 -7.62 -17.46
C ALA A 245 -1.64 -8.10 -17.69
N GLU A 246 -0.80 -8.04 -16.65
CA GLU A 246 0.61 -8.49 -16.70
C GLU A 246 0.74 -9.99 -16.99
N LYS A 247 -0.19 -10.82 -16.48
CA LYS A 247 -0.20 -12.26 -16.75
C LYS A 247 -0.84 -12.57 -18.11
N ALA A 248 -1.92 -11.87 -18.47
CA ALA A 248 -2.65 -12.13 -19.69
C ALA A 248 -1.90 -11.66 -20.94
N ARG A 249 -1.09 -10.60 -20.86
CA ARG A 249 -0.25 -10.13 -21.99
C ARG A 249 0.79 -11.17 -22.47
N GLU A 250 1.17 -12.12 -21.62
CA GLU A 250 2.09 -13.21 -21.98
C GLU A 250 1.43 -14.23 -22.92
N ILE A 251 0.09 -14.25 -22.99
CA ILE A 251 -0.66 -15.11 -23.90
C ILE A 251 -0.61 -14.48 -25.30
N GLU A 252 -0.05 -15.20 -26.27
CA GLU A 252 0.22 -14.69 -27.61
C GLU A 252 -1.03 -14.13 -28.32
N SER A 253 -2.16 -14.83 -28.17
CA SER A 253 -3.44 -14.45 -28.78
C SER A 253 -4.01 -13.14 -28.23
N VAL A 254 -3.59 -12.68 -27.04
CA VAL A 254 -4.10 -11.43 -26.45
C VAL A 254 -3.52 -10.23 -27.17
N GLU A 255 -4.39 -9.42 -27.79
CA GLU A 255 -4.03 -8.21 -28.53
C GLU A 255 -4.17 -6.96 -27.66
N ARG A 256 -5.24 -6.85 -26.87
CA ARG A 256 -5.52 -5.67 -26.07
C ARG A 256 -6.29 -6.02 -24.80
N ILE A 257 -6.00 -5.31 -23.71
CA ILE A 257 -6.67 -5.46 -22.41
C ILE A 257 -7.14 -4.09 -21.96
N ILE A 258 -8.42 -3.96 -21.66
CA ILE A 258 -9.06 -2.70 -21.27
C ILE A 258 -9.76 -2.89 -19.94
N LEU A 259 -9.43 -2.06 -18.96
CA LEU A 259 -10.16 -1.96 -17.69
C LEU A 259 -11.31 -0.97 -17.88
N PHE A 260 -12.53 -1.39 -17.56
CA PHE A 260 -13.71 -0.52 -17.65
C PHE A 260 -14.54 -0.59 -16.36
N GLY A 261 -15.76 -0.05 -16.40
CA GLY A 261 -16.66 -0.08 -15.25
C GLY A 261 -16.22 0.83 -14.08
N SER A 262 -16.66 0.45 -12.87
CA SER A 262 -16.52 1.29 -11.67
C SER A 262 -15.07 1.56 -11.25
N VAL A 263 -14.19 0.59 -11.51
CA VAL A 263 -12.76 0.63 -11.17
C VAL A 263 -11.99 1.58 -12.07
N ALA A 264 -12.30 1.60 -13.38
CA ALA A 264 -11.75 2.57 -14.32
C ALA A 264 -12.15 4.00 -13.93
N LYS A 265 -13.40 4.19 -13.50
CA LYS A 265 -13.99 5.48 -13.08
C LYS A 265 -13.55 5.95 -11.68
N GLY A 266 -12.86 5.10 -10.90
CA GLY A 266 -12.37 5.44 -9.55
C GLY A 266 -13.45 5.58 -8.47
N ILE A 267 -14.62 4.97 -8.70
CA ILE A 267 -15.80 5.02 -7.81
C ILE A 267 -16.14 3.64 -7.22
N GLU A 268 -15.22 2.67 -7.35
CA GLU A 268 -15.39 1.30 -6.89
C GLU A 268 -15.50 1.20 -5.35
N LYS A 269 -16.28 0.23 -4.88
CA LYS A 269 -16.40 -0.15 -3.46
C LYS A 269 -15.47 -1.31 -3.16
N LEU A 270 -15.24 -1.62 -1.89
CA LEU A 270 -14.46 -2.82 -1.49
C LEU A 270 -15.09 -4.14 -1.96
N SER A 271 -16.39 -4.14 -2.26
CA SER A 271 -17.15 -5.30 -2.75
C SER A 271 -17.37 -5.26 -4.27
N SER A 272 -16.72 -4.35 -4.99
CA SER A 272 -16.89 -4.23 -6.43
C SER A 272 -16.16 -5.38 -7.14
N ASP A 273 -16.73 -5.85 -8.25
CA ASP A 273 -15.99 -6.69 -9.18
C ASP A 273 -15.09 -5.83 -10.08
N VAL A 274 -14.15 -6.47 -10.76
CA VAL A 274 -13.25 -5.82 -11.74
C VAL A 274 -13.64 -6.27 -13.15
N ASP A 275 -14.23 -5.35 -13.91
CA ASP A 275 -14.63 -5.58 -15.29
C ASP A 275 -13.45 -5.34 -16.24
N ILE A 276 -13.02 -6.39 -16.96
CA ILE A 276 -11.90 -6.32 -17.90
C ILE A 276 -12.32 -6.90 -19.24
N ALA A 277 -12.06 -6.16 -20.32
CA ALA A 277 -12.20 -6.67 -21.66
C ALA A 277 -10.86 -7.18 -22.16
N VAL A 278 -10.86 -8.37 -22.76
CA VAL A 278 -9.69 -8.99 -23.37
C VAL A 278 -10.00 -9.23 -24.84
N ILE A 279 -9.37 -8.44 -25.69
CA ILE A 279 -9.46 -8.58 -27.14
C ILE A 279 -8.33 -9.53 -27.56
N ALA A 280 -8.70 -10.63 -28.21
CA ALA A 280 -7.78 -11.65 -28.68
C ALA A 280 -7.95 -11.93 -30.18
N ASP A 281 -6.89 -12.44 -30.82
CA ASP A 281 -6.91 -12.86 -32.23
C ASP A 281 -7.80 -14.09 -32.47
N SER A 282 -8.09 -14.85 -31.41
CA SER A 282 -8.84 -16.10 -31.43
C SER A 282 -9.26 -16.53 -30.03
N MET A 283 -10.30 -17.36 -29.93
CA MET A 283 -10.84 -17.84 -28.64
C MET A 283 -10.10 -19.05 -28.04
N LYS A 284 -9.02 -19.52 -28.69
CA LYS A 284 -8.28 -20.74 -28.31
C LYS A 284 -7.72 -20.72 -26.88
N ASP A 285 -7.36 -19.54 -26.39
CA ASP A 285 -6.77 -19.36 -25.05
C ASP A 285 -7.76 -18.85 -24.00
N LYS A 286 -9.07 -18.82 -24.29
CA LYS A 286 -10.13 -18.36 -23.37
C LYS A 286 -9.97 -18.96 -21.97
N ARG A 287 -9.82 -20.29 -21.88
CA ARG A 287 -9.64 -21.00 -20.60
C ARG A 287 -8.36 -20.61 -19.87
N LYS A 288 -7.29 -20.22 -20.57
CA LYS A 288 -6.05 -19.76 -19.92
C LYS A 288 -6.24 -18.38 -19.30
N ILE A 289 -6.96 -17.50 -20.00
CA ILE A 289 -7.32 -16.16 -19.51
C ILE A 289 -8.23 -16.26 -18.27
N GLU A 290 -9.26 -17.11 -18.32
CA GLU A 290 -10.16 -17.36 -17.18
C GLU A 290 -9.40 -17.89 -15.95
N ARG A 291 -8.43 -18.81 -16.15
CA ARG A 291 -7.56 -19.31 -15.06
C ARG A 291 -6.73 -18.21 -14.39
N ILE A 292 -6.39 -17.14 -15.11
CA ILE A 292 -5.69 -15.99 -14.52
C ILE A 292 -6.64 -15.26 -13.57
N ALA A 293 -7.89 -15.03 -13.99
CA ALA A 293 -8.92 -14.44 -13.13
C ALA A 293 -9.18 -15.31 -11.88
N ASP A 294 -9.34 -16.62 -12.05
CA ASP A 294 -9.51 -17.56 -10.92
C ASP A 294 -8.35 -17.52 -9.92
N ARG A 295 -7.11 -17.42 -10.44
CA ARG A 295 -5.93 -17.31 -9.58
C ARG A 295 -5.93 -16.01 -8.81
N ILE A 296 -6.36 -14.91 -9.42
CA ILE A 296 -6.46 -13.60 -8.76
C ILE A 296 -7.58 -13.62 -7.70
N LEU A 297 -8.72 -14.23 -7.99
CA LEU A 297 -9.78 -14.44 -7.01
C LEU A 297 -9.25 -15.21 -5.79
N LYS A 298 -8.50 -16.30 -6.00
CA LYS A 298 -7.94 -17.11 -4.90
C LYS A 298 -6.86 -16.39 -4.09
N THR A 299 -6.02 -15.57 -4.73
CA THR A 299 -4.84 -14.96 -4.08
C THR A 299 -5.12 -13.59 -3.50
N MET A 300 -5.97 -12.79 -4.17
CA MET A 300 -6.28 -11.41 -3.79
C MET A 300 -7.69 -11.24 -3.21
N GLN A 301 -8.54 -12.28 -3.28
CA GLN A 301 -9.96 -12.20 -2.93
C GLN A 301 -10.72 -11.09 -3.69
N ILE A 302 -10.25 -10.79 -4.90
CA ILE A 302 -10.88 -9.83 -5.82
C ILE A 302 -11.37 -10.60 -7.03
N ASN A 303 -12.66 -10.46 -7.33
CA ASN A 303 -13.27 -11.08 -8.49
C ASN A 303 -13.00 -10.25 -9.73
N ILE A 304 -12.38 -10.88 -10.74
CA ILE A 304 -12.21 -10.30 -12.07
C ILE A 304 -13.21 -10.98 -12.99
N ILE A 305 -13.98 -10.18 -13.71
CA ILE A 305 -14.92 -10.64 -14.72
C ILE A 305 -14.30 -10.33 -16.09
N PRO A 306 -13.55 -11.28 -16.69
CA PRO A 306 -12.98 -11.08 -18.00
C PRO A 306 -14.04 -11.30 -19.08
N LEU A 307 -14.34 -10.26 -19.84
CA LEU A 307 -15.12 -10.36 -21.06
C LEU A 307 -14.15 -10.55 -22.24
N ILE A 308 -14.03 -11.80 -22.68
CA ILE A 308 -13.07 -12.23 -23.69
C ILE A 308 -13.78 -12.27 -25.04
N MET A 309 -13.22 -11.59 -26.05
CA MET A 309 -13.81 -11.47 -27.37
C MET A 309 -12.76 -11.32 -28.47
N THR A 310 -13.15 -11.58 -29.71
CA THR A 310 -12.31 -11.26 -30.87
C THR A 310 -12.42 -9.78 -31.26
N ARG A 311 -11.55 -9.34 -32.18
CA ARG A 311 -11.59 -7.98 -32.72
C ARG A 311 -12.92 -7.70 -33.43
N GLU A 312 -13.45 -8.68 -34.16
CA GLU A 312 -14.71 -8.59 -34.88
C GLU A 312 -15.89 -8.45 -33.89
N GLU A 313 -15.92 -9.27 -32.85
CA GLU A 313 -16.95 -9.21 -31.80
C GLU A 313 -16.94 -7.87 -31.04
N ALA A 314 -15.75 -7.31 -30.79
CA ALA A 314 -15.60 -5.99 -30.17
C ALA A 314 -16.16 -4.86 -31.07
N VAL A 315 -16.10 -5.05 -32.38
CA VAL A 315 -16.66 -4.14 -33.38
C VAL A 315 -18.18 -4.33 -33.49
N GLU A 316 -18.74 -5.51 -33.31
CA GLU A 316 -20.18 -5.71 -33.57
C GLU A 316 -21.12 -5.26 -32.43
N ASN A 317 -20.62 -4.99 -31.23
CA ASN A 317 -21.45 -4.62 -30.06
C ASN A 317 -21.44 -3.10 -29.74
N PRO A 318 -22.44 -2.30 -30.16
CA PRO A 318 -22.40 -0.83 -30.08
C PRO A 318 -22.46 -0.30 -28.64
N GLN A 319 -23.26 -0.93 -27.78
CA GLN A 319 -23.39 -0.53 -26.38
C GLN A 319 -22.11 -0.83 -25.59
N PHE A 320 -21.39 -1.88 -25.99
CA PHE A 320 -20.13 -2.26 -25.37
C PHE A 320 -18.94 -1.43 -25.88
N ARG A 321 -18.95 -1.03 -27.16
CA ARG A 321 -17.93 -0.13 -27.73
C ARG A 321 -17.78 1.17 -26.94
N GLU A 322 -18.88 1.80 -26.55
CA GLU A 322 -18.82 3.07 -25.79
C GLU A 322 -18.16 2.89 -24.41
N GLU A 323 -18.39 1.76 -23.75
CA GLU A 323 -17.71 1.44 -22.48
C GLU A 323 -16.23 1.15 -22.66
N LEU A 324 -15.84 0.48 -23.76
CA LEU A 324 -14.46 0.21 -24.11
C LEU A 324 -13.68 1.48 -24.48
N GLU A 325 -14.29 2.40 -25.23
CA GLU A 325 -13.69 3.68 -25.60
C GLU A 325 -13.39 4.57 -24.39
N LYS A 326 -14.26 4.52 -23.38
CA LYS A 326 -14.07 5.23 -22.10
C LYS A 326 -13.18 4.47 -21.12
N GLY A 327 -12.84 3.22 -21.43
CA GLY A 327 -12.02 2.35 -20.59
C GLY A 327 -10.54 2.75 -20.60
N GLU A 328 -9.82 2.27 -19.59
CA GLU A 328 -8.36 2.44 -19.52
C GLU A 328 -7.67 1.27 -20.21
N THR A 329 -6.88 1.56 -21.24
CA THR A 329 -6.05 0.54 -21.89
C THR A 329 -4.91 0.13 -20.96
N MET A 330 -4.94 -1.12 -20.50
CA MET A 330 -3.93 -1.69 -19.62
C MET A 330 -2.78 -2.34 -20.39
N TYR A 331 -3.08 -2.85 -21.58
CA TYR A 331 -2.12 -3.47 -22.47
C TYR A 331 -2.61 -3.36 -23.92
N GLU A 332 -1.67 -3.13 -24.83
CA GLU A 332 -1.89 -3.23 -26.27
C GLU A 332 -0.64 -3.81 -26.92
N ARG A 333 -0.80 -4.90 -27.67
CA ARG A 333 0.27 -5.54 -28.43
C ARG A 333 0.60 -4.65 -29.63
N GLY A 334 1.86 -4.26 -29.76
CA GLY A 334 2.32 -3.51 -30.94
C GLY A 334 1.99 -4.28 -32.23
N LYS A 335 1.59 -3.56 -33.28
CA LYS A 335 1.28 -4.15 -34.58
C LYS A 335 2.47 -5.02 -35.04
N ARG A 336 2.21 -6.30 -35.32
CA ARG A 336 3.10 -7.09 -36.19
C ARG A 336 3.06 -6.40 -37.55
N GLY A 337 4.17 -5.77 -37.92
CA GLY A 337 4.39 -5.25 -39.27
C GLY A 337 4.51 -6.39 -40.27
#